data_AF-A0A956LLH8-F1
#
_entry.id   AF-A0A956LLH8-F1
#
_cell.length_a   1.000
_cell.length_b   1.000
_cell.length_c   1.000
_cell.angle_alpha   90.00
_cell.angle_beta   90.00
_cell.angle_gamma   90.00
#
_symmetry.space_group_name_H-M   'P 1'
#
loop_
_entity.id
_entity.type
_entity.pdbx_description
1 polymer ?
#
loop_
_entity_poly.entity_id
_entity_poly.type
_entity_poly.pdbx_seq_one_letter_code
_entity_poly.pdbx_strand_id
1 'polypeptide(L)'
;MAAHVDDPVLTPLHQLDGVREHASPRDRLRAVRRAAHELRERLLSGARVTYYETFDLAIVPYPLRYGLRDACPLPAPFVHILNRLFIVQFETADGALKTLLAEPLDRLGSAETPYFKRLAAPFGGSRALVPRLLWPPLGDVVGLLERVGIPRDEVDYITFDHLHTQDVRGWLIGKDGEPPVFPSAKLLVFREEWDDARAPIPPQRDWYPPRGYDGVGEDKLILLDRSVLLGDSVALVHTPGHTRGNHSIVAHTDDGLLVTSENGISADSYAPSRSRIPGLRRYAREREAEVVLNGNTLEGSTEQYLSMVLEKELAGPCPQNPDFYNVSPSSELAGHLLSPGLRPTFSFGQRRYGAPRTRSAVE
;
A
#
# COMPACT_ATOMS: atom_id res chain seq x y z
N MET A 1 0.98 -20.25 -19.68
CA MET A 1 0.32 -21.20 -18.76
C MET A 1 0.20 -20.48 -17.44
N ALA A 2 -1.01 -20.17 -16.98
CA ALA A 2 -1.22 -19.50 -15.70
C ALA A 2 -0.69 -20.42 -14.59
N ALA A 3 0.28 -19.96 -13.82
CA ALA A 3 0.66 -20.68 -12.61
C ALA A 3 -0.51 -20.53 -11.63
N HIS A 4 -1.00 -21.66 -11.13
CA HIS A 4 -2.06 -21.66 -10.14
C HIS A 4 -1.55 -20.99 -8.86
N VAL A 5 -2.42 -20.19 -8.22
CA VAL A 5 -2.22 -19.81 -6.83
C VAL A 5 -2.44 -21.08 -6.01
N ASP A 6 -1.38 -21.86 -5.80
CA ASP A 6 -1.41 -23.15 -5.09
C ASP A 6 -1.39 -22.99 -3.56
N ASP A 7 -1.96 -21.89 -3.04
CA ASP A 7 -2.15 -21.70 -1.61
C ASP A 7 -3.65 -21.86 -1.27
N PRO A 8 -4.03 -22.84 -0.43
CA PRO A 8 -5.44 -23.13 -0.12
C PRO A 8 -6.15 -21.99 0.64
N VAL A 9 -5.41 -21.01 1.16
CA VAL A 9 -5.97 -19.82 1.83
C VAL A 9 -6.47 -18.78 0.83
N LEU A 10 -5.95 -18.80 -0.40
CA LEU A 10 -6.21 -17.77 -1.41
C LEU A 10 -7.25 -18.26 -2.42
N THR A 11 -8.36 -17.53 -2.51
CA THR A 11 -9.41 -17.77 -3.50
C THR A 11 -9.35 -16.72 -4.60
N PRO A 12 -9.22 -17.10 -5.89
CA PRO A 12 -9.31 -16.17 -7.01
C PRO A 12 -10.58 -15.31 -7.03
N LEU A 13 -10.41 -14.01 -7.30
CA LEU A 13 -11.49 -13.06 -7.58
C LEU A 13 -11.58 -12.79 -9.07
N HIS A 14 -12.67 -13.23 -9.70
CA HIS A 14 -12.89 -13.12 -11.15
C HIS A 14 -13.69 -11.87 -11.56
N GLN A 15 -14.23 -11.11 -10.60
CA GLN A 15 -15.05 -9.91 -10.83
C GLN A 15 -14.34 -8.85 -11.67
N LEU A 16 -13.00 -8.82 -11.65
CA LEU A 16 -12.18 -7.81 -12.31
C LEU A 16 -11.50 -8.33 -13.60
N ASP A 17 -11.69 -9.60 -13.94
CA ASP A 17 -11.11 -10.21 -15.14
C ASP A 17 -11.67 -9.49 -16.39
N GLY A 18 -10.79 -9.01 -17.28
CA GLY A 18 -11.18 -8.34 -18.53
C GLY A 18 -11.86 -6.97 -18.37
N VAL A 19 -12.08 -6.46 -17.16
CA VAL A 19 -12.77 -5.17 -16.91
C VAL A 19 -12.06 -3.98 -17.55
N ARG A 20 -10.74 -4.11 -17.80
CA ARG A 20 -9.93 -3.09 -18.45
C ARG A 20 -9.88 -3.23 -19.97
N GLU A 21 -10.41 -4.31 -20.54
CA GLU A 21 -10.33 -4.65 -21.97
C GLU A 21 -11.54 -4.14 -22.76
N HIS A 22 -11.73 -2.81 -22.80
CA HIS A 22 -12.76 -2.19 -23.64
C HIS A 22 -12.14 -1.21 -24.64
N ALA A 23 -12.71 -1.15 -25.85
CA ALA A 23 -12.23 -0.29 -26.93
C ALA A 23 -12.30 1.22 -26.60
N SER A 24 -13.30 1.64 -25.83
CA SER A 24 -13.52 3.05 -25.46
C SER A 24 -13.09 3.31 -24.01
N PRO A 25 -12.26 4.34 -23.75
CA PRO A 25 -11.89 4.72 -22.38
C PRO A 25 -13.09 5.00 -21.46
N ARG A 26 -14.20 5.51 -22.01
CA ARG A 26 -15.42 5.74 -21.23
C ARG A 26 -16.09 4.44 -20.82
N ASP A 27 -16.08 3.44 -21.68
CA ASP A 27 -16.67 2.13 -21.37
C ASP A 27 -15.78 1.35 -20.39
N ARG A 28 -14.44 1.48 -20.50
CA ARG A 28 -13.50 1.01 -19.47
C ARG A 28 -13.84 1.58 -18.09
N LEU A 29 -14.01 2.90 -17.99
CA LEU A 29 -14.35 3.57 -16.73
C LEU A 29 -15.71 3.09 -16.17
N ARG A 30 -16.73 2.93 -17.02
CA ARG A 30 -18.05 2.40 -16.60
C ARG A 30 -17.95 0.95 -16.12
N ALA A 31 -17.20 0.11 -16.82
CA ALA A 31 -17.00 -1.29 -16.46
C ALA A 31 -16.28 -1.40 -15.10
N VAL A 32 -15.24 -0.59 -14.89
CA VAL A 32 -14.51 -0.51 -13.61
C VAL A 32 -15.46 -0.18 -12.46
N ARG A 33 -16.30 0.85 -12.59
CA ARG A 33 -17.28 1.20 -11.54
C ARG A 33 -18.26 0.07 -11.24
N ARG A 34 -18.83 -0.54 -12.28
CA ARG A 34 -19.79 -1.66 -12.11
C ARG A 34 -19.13 -2.83 -11.37
N ALA A 35 -17.95 -3.23 -11.81
CA ALA A 35 -17.22 -4.33 -11.18
C ALA A 35 -16.78 -3.99 -9.75
N ALA A 36 -16.43 -2.73 -9.48
CA ALA A 36 -16.16 -2.25 -8.12
C ALA A 36 -17.37 -2.44 -7.20
N HIS A 37 -18.57 -2.05 -7.67
CA HIS A 37 -19.81 -2.22 -6.89
C HIS A 37 -20.14 -3.70 -6.65
N GLU A 38 -20.05 -4.54 -7.69
CA GLU A 38 -20.27 -5.99 -7.55
C GLU A 38 -19.29 -6.64 -6.56
N LEU A 39 -18.00 -6.28 -6.64
CA LEU A 39 -17.00 -6.79 -5.70
C LEU A 39 -17.20 -6.23 -4.29
N ARG A 40 -17.57 -4.96 -4.15
CA ARG A 40 -17.89 -4.35 -2.85
C ARG A 40 -19.00 -5.09 -2.13
N GLU A 41 -20.13 -5.35 -2.82
CA GLU A 41 -21.25 -6.08 -2.24
C GLU A 41 -20.82 -7.49 -1.78
N ARG A 42 -20.02 -8.19 -2.60
CA ARG A 42 -19.45 -9.49 -2.23
C ARG A 42 -18.62 -9.39 -0.95
N LEU A 43 -17.66 -8.46 -0.89
CA LEU A 43 -16.74 -8.34 0.26
C LEU A 43 -17.48 -7.92 1.53
N LEU A 44 -18.47 -7.03 1.44
CA LEU A 44 -19.31 -6.64 2.58
C LEU A 44 -20.23 -7.76 3.08
N SER A 45 -20.58 -8.73 2.23
CA SER A 45 -21.32 -9.92 2.65
C SER A 45 -20.44 -10.97 3.35
N GLY A 46 -19.12 -10.84 3.24
CA GLY A 46 -18.14 -11.73 3.86
C GLY A 46 -17.91 -11.44 5.35
N ALA A 47 -17.02 -12.23 5.94
CA ALA A 47 -16.61 -12.04 7.34
C ALA A 47 -15.84 -10.72 7.51
N ARG A 48 -15.85 -10.17 8.73
CA ARG A 48 -14.92 -9.10 9.11
C ARG A 48 -13.59 -9.71 9.52
N VAL A 49 -12.53 -8.92 9.43
CA VAL A 49 -11.21 -9.29 9.95
C VAL A 49 -11.28 -9.55 11.45
N THR A 50 -10.53 -10.55 11.92
CA THR A 50 -10.41 -10.88 13.35
C THR A 50 -9.69 -9.76 14.10
N TYR A 51 -8.67 -9.19 13.47
CA TYR A 51 -7.92 -8.05 14.00
C TYR A 51 -7.35 -7.22 12.84
N TYR A 52 -7.34 -5.92 13.01
CA TYR A 52 -6.69 -4.99 12.10
C TYR A 52 -6.16 -3.81 12.89
N GLU A 53 -4.86 -3.53 12.83
CA GLU A 53 -4.29 -2.33 13.45
C GLU A 53 -3.23 -1.68 12.55
N THR A 54 -3.23 -0.35 12.51
CA THR A 54 -2.27 0.43 11.74
C THR A 54 -1.33 1.21 12.65
N PHE A 55 -0.06 1.27 12.26
CA PHE A 55 0.99 1.90 13.06
C PHE A 55 1.85 2.84 12.24
N ASP A 56 2.22 3.97 12.84
CA ASP A 56 3.08 4.97 12.24
C ASP A 56 4.54 4.49 12.29
N LEU A 57 5.21 4.42 11.14
CA LEU A 57 6.60 3.95 11.06
C LEU A 57 7.58 5.10 10.86
N ALA A 58 7.38 5.92 9.83
CA ALA A 58 8.33 6.97 9.48
C ALA A 58 7.69 8.09 8.65
N ILE A 59 8.03 9.33 8.98
CA ILE A 59 7.71 10.50 8.16
C ILE A 59 8.91 10.82 7.29
N VAL A 60 8.72 10.85 5.97
CA VAL A 60 9.77 11.14 5.00
C VAL A 60 9.34 12.26 4.05
N PRO A 61 10.28 13.10 3.57
CA PRO A 61 10.00 14.13 2.59
C PRO A 61 9.81 13.47 1.23
N TYR A 62 8.78 13.92 0.54
CA TYR A 62 8.38 13.38 -0.75
C TYR A 62 8.12 14.53 -1.73
N PRO A 63 8.61 14.49 -2.97
CA PRO A 63 8.52 15.65 -3.86
C PRO A 63 7.08 16.05 -4.12
N LEU A 64 6.75 17.33 -3.93
CA LEU A 64 5.39 17.85 -4.13
C LEU A 64 4.85 17.48 -5.52
N ARG A 65 5.71 17.62 -6.54
CA ARG A 65 5.42 17.32 -7.94
C ARG A 65 5.09 15.85 -8.20
N TYR A 66 5.43 14.93 -7.30
CA TYR A 66 5.05 13.52 -7.41
C TYR A 66 3.73 13.28 -6.67
N GLY A 67 3.62 13.74 -5.43
CA GLY A 67 2.46 13.45 -4.58
C GLY A 67 1.18 14.21 -4.92
N LEU A 68 1.31 15.46 -5.36
CA LEU A 68 0.17 16.33 -5.73
C LEU A 68 0.24 16.83 -7.19
N ARG A 69 1.28 16.44 -7.92
CA ARG A 69 1.48 16.68 -9.35
C ARG A 69 1.16 18.12 -9.77
N ASP A 70 0.37 18.30 -10.82
CA ASP A 70 -0.02 19.60 -11.36
C ASP A 70 -1.21 20.22 -10.61
N ALA A 71 -1.70 19.57 -9.53
CA ALA A 71 -2.87 20.03 -8.80
C ALA A 71 -2.54 21.12 -7.78
N CYS A 72 -1.32 21.16 -7.25
CA CYS A 72 -0.89 22.13 -6.25
C CYS A 72 0.09 23.17 -6.85
N PRO A 73 -0.26 24.47 -6.88
CA PRO A 73 0.57 25.52 -7.48
C PRO A 73 1.62 26.09 -6.52
N LEU A 74 1.70 25.61 -5.27
CA LEU A 74 2.65 26.17 -4.30
C LEU A 74 4.09 25.86 -4.71
N PRO A 75 5.03 26.81 -4.54
CA PRO A 75 6.44 26.61 -4.88
C PRO A 75 7.21 25.81 -3.80
N ALA A 76 6.55 24.83 -3.17
CA ALA A 76 7.18 23.99 -2.16
C ALA A 76 7.88 22.79 -2.84
N PRO A 77 9.13 22.46 -2.46
CA PRO A 77 9.84 21.34 -3.09
C PRO A 77 9.30 19.98 -2.63
N PHE A 78 8.81 19.90 -1.39
CA PHE A 78 8.40 18.65 -0.74
C PHE A 78 7.06 18.78 -0.01
N VAL A 79 6.33 17.68 0.01
CA VAL A 79 5.36 17.30 1.04
C VAL A 79 6.03 16.29 1.98
N HIS A 80 5.33 15.87 3.03
CA HIS A 80 5.79 14.80 3.91
C HIS A 80 4.76 13.68 3.90
N ILE A 81 5.22 12.44 3.72
CA ILE A 81 4.38 11.25 3.76
C ILE A 81 4.75 10.40 4.97
N LEU A 82 3.74 9.81 5.59
CA LEU A 82 3.82 8.96 6.75
C LEU A 82 3.59 7.52 6.30
N ASN A 83 4.65 6.72 6.34
CA ASN A 83 4.59 5.29 6.06
C ASN A 83 3.95 4.57 7.24
N ARG A 84 3.02 3.65 6.96
CA ARG A 84 2.32 2.87 7.99
C ARG A 84 2.57 1.37 7.83
N LEU A 85 2.60 0.66 8.94
CA LEU A 85 2.47 -0.80 9.00
C LEU A 85 0.99 -1.15 9.20
N PHE A 86 0.53 -2.21 8.55
CA PHE A 86 -0.80 -2.76 8.74
C PHE A 86 -0.68 -4.21 9.22
N ILE A 87 -1.21 -4.51 10.41
CA ILE A 87 -1.26 -5.86 10.95
C ILE A 87 -2.68 -6.35 10.82
N VAL A 88 -2.88 -7.44 10.07
CA VAL A 88 -4.21 -7.98 9.79
C VAL A 88 -4.25 -9.45 10.17
N GLN A 89 -5.22 -9.84 10.99
CA GLN A 89 -5.54 -11.25 11.22
C GLN A 89 -6.92 -11.58 10.69
N PHE A 90 -7.01 -12.72 10.04
CA PHE A 90 -8.23 -13.24 9.44
C PHE A 90 -8.30 -14.75 9.64
N GLU A 91 -9.51 -15.30 9.54
CA GLU A 91 -9.75 -16.74 9.57
C GLU A 91 -9.90 -17.28 8.15
N THR A 92 -9.33 -18.46 7.91
CA THR A 92 -9.52 -19.25 6.69
C THR A 92 -10.89 -19.93 6.70
N ALA A 93 -11.30 -20.52 5.57
CA ALA A 93 -12.59 -21.22 5.47
C ALA A 93 -12.70 -22.42 6.44
N ASP A 94 -11.59 -23.03 6.84
CA ASP A 94 -11.50 -24.09 7.85
C ASP A 94 -11.30 -23.58 9.29
N GLY A 95 -11.33 -22.26 9.50
CA GLY A 95 -11.26 -21.62 10.82
C GLY A 95 -9.85 -21.40 11.36
N ALA A 96 -8.81 -21.64 10.57
CA ALA A 96 -7.43 -21.39 10.99
C ALA A 96 -7.13 -19.88 10.98
N LEU A 97 -6.50 -19.39 12.06
CA LEU A 97 -6.07 -18.00 12.15
C LEU A 97 -4.80 -17.75 11.33
N LYS A 98 -4.83 -16.72 10.48
CA LYS A 98 -3.71 -16.26 9.68
C LYS A 98 -3.35 -14.81 9.98
N THR A 99 -2.06 -14.49 9.92
CA THR A 99 -1.53 -13.14 10.11
C THR A 99 -0.86 -12.65 8.83
N LEU A 100 -1.35 -11.53 8.30
CA LEU A 100 -0.76 -10.77 7.20
C LEU A 100 -0.17 -9.46 7.72
N LEU A 101 1.08 -9.17 7.37
CA LEU A 101 1.66 -7.84 7.49
C LEU A 101 1.64 -7.15 6.13
N ALA A 102 0.93 -6.03 6.02
CA ALA A 102 1.03 -5.15 4.87
C ALA A 102 1.96 -3.98 5.19
N GLU A 103 2.82 -3.62 4.24
CA GLU A 103 3.80 -2.54 4.35
C GLU A 103 4.80 -2.63 5.53
N PRO A 104 5.39 -3.80 5.86
CA PRO A 104 6.45 -3.85 6.86
C PRO A 104 7.74 -3.19 6.32
N LEU A 105 7.89 -1.90 6.59
CA LEU A 105 9.03 -1.10 6.12
C LEU A 105 10.36 -1.54 6.73
N ASP A 106 11.29 -2.06 5.92
CA ASP A 106 12.71 -2.11 6.30
C ASP A 106 13.32 -0.73 6.07
N ARG A 107 13.41 0.07 7.14
CA ARG A 107 13.95 1.42 7.04
C ARG A 107 15.40 1.45 6.55
N LEU A 108 16.22 0.47 6.91
CA LEU A 108 17.62 0.43 6.48
C LEU A 108 17.74 -0.01 5.03
N GLY A 109 16.95 -0.99 4.60
CA GLY A 109 16.83 -1.40 3.21
C GLY A 109 16.27 -0.30 2.31
N SER A 110 15.18 0.35 2.73
CA SER A 110 14.54 1.47 2.03
C SER A 110 15.50 2.65 1.84
N ALA A 111 16.30 2.95 2.86
CA ALA A 111 17.37 3.94 2.79
C ALA A 111 18.45 3.64 1.72
N GLU A 112 18.54 2.41 1.22
CA GLU A 112 19.47 2.05 0.14
C GLU A 112 18.90 2.35 -1.26
N THR A 113 17.63 2.74 -1.36
CA THR A 113 16.98 3.14 -2.61
C THR A 113 17.69 4.35 -3.24
N PRO A 114 17.95 4.38 -4.56
CA PRO A 114 18.79 5.42 -5.16
C PRO A 114 18.26 6.84 -4.95
N TYR A 115 16.93 7.04 -4.98
CA TYR A 115 16.31 8.31 -4.63
C TYR A 115 16.71 8.78 -3.23
N PHE A 116 16.47 7.96 -2.21
CA PHE A 116 16.79 8.30 -0.81
C PHE A 116 18.29 8.43 -0.56
N LYS A 117 19.12 7.62 -1.22
CA LYS A 117 20.59 7.78 -1.16
C LYS A 117 21.03 9.16 -1.63
N ARG A 118 20.50 9.64 -2.76
CA ARG A 118 20.82 10.98 -3.28
C ARG A 118 20.28 12.07 -2.38
N LEU A 119 19.07 11.91 -1.85
CA LEU A 119 18.48 12.85 -0.92
C LEU A 119 19.29 12.99 0.38
N ALA A 120 19.83 11.88 0.90
CA ALA A 120 20.63 11.86 2.12
C ALA A 120 22.12 12.22 1.89
N ALA A 121 22.62 12.20 0.65
CA ALA A 121 24.03 12.41 0.34
C ALA A 121 24.60 13.75 0.86
N PRO A 122 23.91 14.90 0.72
CA PRO A 122 24.36 16.17 1.29
C PRO A 122 24.47 16.16 2.83
N PHE A 123 23.81 15.21 3.49
CA PHE A 123 23.73 15.09 4.95
C PHE A 123 24.62 13.94 5.50
N GLY A 124 25.59 13.46 4.71
CA GLY A 124 26.51 12.39 5.13
C GLY A 124 25.97 10.98 4.88
N GLY A 125 24.88 10.82 4.14
CA GLY A 125 24.30 9.54 3.77
C GLY A 125 23.30 8.99 4.79
N SER A 126 22.51 7.99 4.38
CA SER A 126 21.32 7.52 5.11
C SER A 126 21.57 6.91 6.50
N ARG A 127 22.81 6.50 6.79
CA ARG A 127 23.23 5.96 8.09
C ARG A 127 23.79 7.03 9.04
N ALA A 128 24.01 8.25 8.57
CA ALA A 128 24.55 9.33 9.39
C ALA A 128 23.53 9.81 10.45
N LEU A 129 24.04 10.47 11.49
CA LEU A 129 23.22 11.02 12.57
C LEU A 129 22.25 12.11 12.06
N VAL A 130 22.66 12.88 11.05
CA VAL A 130 21.87 14.02 10.54
C VAL A 130 20.54 13.56 9.92
N PRO A 131 20.50 12.63 8.95
CA PRO A 131 19.23 12.08 8.46
C PRO A 131 18.36 11.43 9.53
N ARG A 132 18.96 10.76 10.52
CA ARG A 132 18.22 10.15 11.64
C ARG A 132 17.55 11.19 12.54
N LEU A 133 18.17 12.36 12.68
CA LEU A 133 17.59 13.49 13.42
C LEU A 133 16.53 14.23 12.60
N LEU A 134 16.73 14.34 11.29
CA LEU A 134 15.78 14.99 10.37
C LEU A 134 14.52 14.14 10.13
N TRP A 135 14.68 12.81 10.10
CA TRP A 135 13.62 11.84 9.83
C TRP A 135 13.61 10.74 10.89
N PRO A 136 13.22 11.08 12.14
CA PRO A 136 13.22 10.11 13.23
C PRO A 136 12.18 9.01 12.96
N PRO A 137 12.51 7.73 13.27
CA PRO A 137 11.51 6.67 13.24
C PRO A 137 10.45 6.93 14.31
N LEU A 138 9.20 6.61 14.00
CA LEU A 138 8.07 6.63 14.94
C LEU A 138 7.82 5.25 15.54
N GLY A 139 8.21 4.20 14.82
CA GLY A 139 8.16 2.81 15.27
C GLY A 139 9.01 1.90 14.40
N ASP A 140 9.20 0.66 14.84
CA ASP A 140 9.84 -0.42 14.11
C ASP A 140 8.93 -1.66 14.08
N VAL A 141 8.91 -2.39 12.97
CA VAL A 141 7.95 -3.49 12.75
C VAL A 141 8.00 -4.54 13.86
N VAL A 142 9.20 -4.88 14.33
CA VAL A 142 9.43 -5.91 15.35
C VAL A 142 8.89 -5.48 16.71
N GLY A 143 9.25 -4.29 17.19
CA GLY A 143 8.77 -3.76 18.46
C GLY A 143 7.25 -3.52 18.45
N LEU A 144 6.68 -3.18 17.29
CA LEU A 144 5.23 -3.06 17.11
C LEU A 144 4.52 -4.42 17.25
N LEU A 145 5.08 -5.49 16.68
CA LEU A 145 4.56 -6.86 16.83
C LEU A 145 4.62 -7.35 18.27
N GLU A 146 5.75 -7.11 18.94
CA GLU A 146 5.93 -7.43 20.36
C GLU A 146 4.91 -6.70 21.24
N ARG A 147 4.63 -5.43 20.91
CA ARG A 147 3.62 -4.62 21.62
C ARG A 147 2.19 -5.15 21.46
N VAL A 148 1.84 -5.69 20.29
CA VAL A 148 0.51 -6.30 20.07
C VAL A 148 0.45 -7.77 20.49
N GLY A 149 1.59 -8.37 20.85
CA GLY A 149 1.68 -9.74 21.34
C GLY A 149 1.60 -10.80 20.23
N ILE A 150 1.94 -10.47 18.99
CA ILE A 150 1.97 -11.44 17.88
C ILE A 150 3.41 -11.94 17.68
N PRO A 151 3.67 -13.25 17.84
CA PRO A 151 4.98 -13.84 17.60
C PRO A 151 5.41 -13.71 16.12
N ARG A 152 6.71 -13.53 15.89
CA ARG A 152 7.26 -13.32 14.53
C ARG A 152 7.12 -14.57 13.65
N ASP A 153 7.12 -15.75 14.26
CA ASP A 153 6.93 -17.04 13.60
C ASP A 153 5.46 -17.37 13.31
N GLU A 154 4.50 -16.63 13.89
CA GLU A 154 3.07 -16.69 13.58
C GLU A 154 2.63 -15.75 12.43
N VAL A 155 3.58 -15.01 11.83
CA VAL A 155 3.35 -14.23 10.61
C VAL A 155 3.38 -15.17 9.40
N ASP A 156 2.24 -15.33 8.72
CA ASP A 156 2.12 -16.21 7.54
C ASP A 156 2.47 -15.48 6.25
N TYR A 157 2.05 -14.23 6.14
CA TYR A 157 2.10 -13.50 4.90
C TYR A 157 2.67 -12.10 5.11
N ILE A 158 3.43 -11.66 4.11
CA ILE A 158 3.85 -10.28 3.95
C ILE A 158 3.35 -9.80 2.59
N THR A 159 2.90 -8.57 2.51
CA THR A 159 2.61 -7.93 1.22
C THR A 159 2.95 -6.45 1.25
N PHE A 160 3.14 -5.90 0.07
CA PHE A 160 3.32 -4.47 -0.18
C PHE A 160 2.48 -4.15 -1.40
N ASP A 161 1.71 -3.07 -1.37
CA ASP A 161 0.91 -2.61 -2.51
C ASP A 161 1.75 -2.59 -3.80
N HIS A 162 3.02 -2.22 -3.70
CA HIS A 162 4.07 -2.40 -4.70
C HIS A 162 5.46 -2.42 -4.02
N LEU A 163 6.53 -2.71 -4.76
CA LEU A 163 7.87 -2.93 -4.20
C LEU A 163 8.78 -1.70 -4.24
N HIS A 164 8.26 -0.48 -4.45
CA HIS A 164 9.12 0.70 -4.32
C HIS A 164 9.68 0.80 -2.91
N THR A 165 10.98 0.96 -2.83
CA THR A 165 11.76 1.17 -1.61
C THR A 165 11.75 -0.01 -0.65
N GLN A 166 11.32 -1.20 -1.10
CA GLN A 166 11.20 -2.39 -0.26
C GLN A 166 12.41 -3.33 -0.43
N ASP A 167 13.15 -3.57 0.65
CA ASP A 167 14.12 -4.67 0.73
C ASP A 167 13.48 -5.80 1.54
N VAL A 168 13.10 -6.89 0.86
CA VAL A 168 12.33 -7.98 1.48
C VAL A 168 13.23 -9.05 2.10
N ARG A 169 14.55 -8.98 1.90
CA ARG A 169 15.46 -10.07 2.28
C ARG A 169 15.52 -10.28 3.78
N GLY A 170 15.65 -9.18 4.55
CA GLY A 170 15.69 -9.25 6.01
C GLY A 170 14.44 -9.92 6.59
N TRP A 171 13.28 -9.68 5.97
CA TRP A 171 12.02 -10.30 6.34
C TRP A 171 11.97 -11.81 6.06
N LEU A 172 12.35 -12.22 4.85
CA LEU A 172 12.03 -13.56 4.33
C LEU A 172 13.18 -14.57 4.41
N ILE A 173 14.41 -14.13 4.18
CA ILE A 173 15.58 -15.02 4.03
C ILE A 173 16.76 -14.70 4.95
N GLY A 174 16.70 -13.57 5.66
CA GLY A 174 17.81 -13.07 6.45
C GLY A 174 18.82 -12.29 5.60
N LYS A 175 19.62 -11.45 6.25
CA LYS A 175 20.55 -10.54 5.57
C LYS A 175 21.77 -10.26 6.46
N ASP A 176 22.94 -10.14 5.84
CA ASP A 176 24.20 -9.79 6.52
C ASP A 176 24.59 -10.72 7.69
N GLY A 177 24.24 -12.02 7.58
CA GLY A 177 24.53 -13.05 8.60
C GLY A 177 23.42 -13.24 9.64
N GLU A 178 22.38 -12.40 9.61
CA GLU A 178 21.22 -12.52 10.49
C GLU A 178 20.15 -13.47 9.89
N PRO A 179 19.43 -14.24 10.72
CA PRO A 179 18.32 -15.08 10.27
C PRO A 179 17.12 -14.25 9.78
N PRO A 180 16.18 -14.85 9.04
CA PRO A 180 14.94 -14.17 8.64
C PRO A 180 14.14 -13.72 9.87
N VAL A 181 13.62 -12.49 9.83
CA VAL A 181 12.77 -11.96 10.91
C VAL A 181 11.44 -12.71 10.99
N PHE A 182 10.86 -13.08 9.85
CA PHE A 182 9.60 -13.81 9.75
C PHE A 182 9.83 -15.16 9.08
N PRO A 183 10.32 -16.17 9.82
CA PRO A 183 10.83 -17.42 9.23
C PRO A 183 9.76 -18.22 8.47
N SER A 184 8.50 -18.13 8.89
CA SER A 184 7.36 -18.82 8.29
C SER A 184 6.72 -18.06 7.13
N ALA A 185 7.02 -16.76 6.99
CA ALA A 185 6.25 -15.90 6.10
C ALA A 185 6.57 -16.14 4.63
N LYS A 186 5.54 -15.96 3.79
CA LYS A 186 5.66 -15.85 2.33
C LYS A 186 5.27 -14.44 1.87
N LEU A 187 5.93 -13.96 0.83
CA LEU A 187 5.57 -12.72 0.16
C LEU A 187 4.44 -12.96 -0.85
N LEU A 188 3.31 -12.31 -0.63
CA LEU A 188 2.22 -12.18 -1.60
C LEU A 188 2.53 -10.98 -2.49
N VAL A 189 2.72 -11.20 -3.78
CA VAL A 189 3.09 -10.14 -4.72
C VAL A 189 2.59 -10.47 -6.12
N PHE A 190 2.14 -9.45 -6.86
CA PHE A 190 1.78 -9.63 -8.27
C PHE A 190 3.02 -9.96 -9.11
N ARG A 191 2.87 -10.89 -10.05
CA ARG A 191 3.97 -11.36 -10.89
C ARG A 191 4.65 -10.19 -11.61
N GLU A 192 3.85 -9.27 -12.14
CA GLU A 192 4.32 -8.07 -12.82
C GLU A 192 5.23 -7.21 -11.94
N GLU A 193 4.89 -7.04 -10.65
CA GLU A 193 5.68 -6.26 -9.71
C GLU A 193 7.00 -6.96 -9.40
N TRP A 194 6.94 -8.27 -9.17
CA TRP A 194 8.13 -9.07 -8.90
C TRP A 194 9.14 -9.04 -10.05
N ASP A 195 8.64 -9.16 -11.28
CA ASP A 195 9.47 -9.13 -12.48
C ASP A 195 10.08 -7.73 -12.71
N ASP A 196 9.30 -6.66 -12.52
CA ASP A 196 9.78 -5.28 -12.70
C ASP A 196 10.80 -4.88 -11.63
N ALA A 197 10.57 -5.25 -10.37
CA ALA A 197 11.47 -4.94 -9.27
C ALA A 197 12.86 -5.60 -9.43
N ARG A 198 12.94 -6.75 -10.12
CA ARG A 198 14.19 -7.48 -10.38
C ARG A 198 14.92 -7.02 -11.63
N ALA A 199 14.23 -6.36 -12.56
CA ALA A 199 14.82 -5.89 -13.81
C ALA A 199 14.39 -4.44 -14.15
N PRO A 200 14.53 -3.47 -13.22
CA PRO A 200 13.98 -2.14 -13.42
C PRO A 200 14.75 -1.38 -14.51
N ILE A 201 14.00 -0.76 -15.43
CA ILE A 201 14.59 0.17 -16.40
C ILE A 201 14.97 1.50 -15.72
N PRO A 202 15.77 2.40 -16.36
CA PRO A 202 16.29 3.59 -15.69
C PRO A 202 15.27 4.49 -14.98
N PRO A 203 14.05 4.74 -15.51
CA PRO A 203 13.01 5.49 -14.79
C PRO A 203 12.52 4.83 -13.50
N GLN A 204 12.46 3.49 -13.46
CA GLN A 204 12.01 2.69 -12.31
C GLN A 204 13.11 2.51 -11.27
N ARG A 205 14.37 2.35 -11.73
CA ARG A 205 15.53 2.03 -10.89
C ARG A 205 15.72 3.03 -9.75
N ASP A 206 15.20 4.24 -9.87
CA ASP A 206 15.30 5.24 -8.82
C ASP A 206 14.55 4.88 -7.53
N TRP A 207 13.56 3.99 -7.66
CA TRP A 207 12.62 3.63 -6.60
C TRP A 207 12.78 2.20 -6.11
N TYR A 208 13.54 1.35 -6.79
CA TYR A 208 13.83 -0.01 -6.33
C TYR A 208 15.20 -0.10 -5.65
N PRO A 209 15.30 -0.62 -4.41
CA PRO A 209 16.58 -0.78 -3.73
C PRO A 209 17.44 -1.80 -4.47
N PRO A 210 18.72 -1.47 -4.78
CA PRO A 210 19.59 -2.41 -5.46
C PRO A 210 19.75 -3.69 -4.62
N ARG A 211 19.54 -4.84 -5.27
CA ARG A 211 19.67 -6.16 -4.63
C ARG A 211 18.65 -6.46 -3.52
N GLY A 212 17.57 -5.67 -3.41
CA GLY A 212 16.53 -5.84 -2.38
C GLY A 212 15.75 -7.15 -2.43
N TYR A 213 15.98 -7.96 -3.47
CA TYR A 213 15.26 -9.21 -3.76
C TYR A 213 16.21 -10.39 -4.01
N ASP A 214 17.53 -10.16 -3.95
CA ASP A 214 18.54 -11.18 -4.24
C ASP A 214 18.42 -12.35 -3.27
N GLY A 215 18.42 -13.58 -3.80
CA GLY A 215 18.41 -14.81 -3.01
C GLY A 215 17.05 -15.23 -2.47
N VAL A 216 15.99 -14.46 -2.72
CA VAL A 216 14.63 -14.86 -2.36
C VAL A 216 14.18 -15.99 -3.30
N GLY A 217 14.03 -17.19 -2.73
CA GLY A 217 13.60 -18.40 -3.46
C GLY A 217 12.10 -18.46 -3.69
N GLU A 218 11.67 -19.31 -4.63
CA GLU A 218 10.26 -19.53 -4.96
C GLU A 218 9.45 -20.06 -3.76
N ASP A 219 10.09 -20.75 -2.82
CA ASP A 219 9.48 -21.24 -1.57
C ASP A 219 9.01 -20.11 -0.64
N LYS A 220 9.54 -18.90 -0.82
CA LYS A 220 9.17 -17.68 -0.08
C LYS A 220 8.17 -16.78 -0.82
N LEU A 221 7.72 -17.18 -2.01
CA LEU A 221 6.88 -16.35 -2.87
C LEU A 221 5.53 -17.02 -3.12
N ILE A 222 4.50 -16.19 -3.22
CA ILE A 222 3.23 -16.53 -3.86
C ILE A 222 2.98 -15.44 -4.90
N LEU A 223 3.20 -15.80 -6.16
CA LEU A 223 3.03 -14.90 -7.29
C LEU A 223 1.57 -14.87 -7.71
N LEU A 224 0.99 -13.67 -7.72
CA LEU A 224 -0.40 -13.43 -8.06
C LEU A 224 -0.50 -12.97 -9.52
N ASP A 225 -1.39 -13.62 -10.28
CA ASP A 225 -1.73 -13.23 -11.66
C ASP A 225 -3.12 -12.56 -11.74
N ARG A 226 -3.80 -12.41 -10.60
CA ARG A 226 -5.16 -11.89 -10.48
C ARG A 226 -5.44 -11.47 -9.05
N SER A 227 -6.54 -10.74 -8.87
CA SER A 227 -7.04 -10.40 -7.54
C SER A 227 -7.41 -11.66 -6.76
N VAL A 228 -7.17 -11.66 -5.45
CA VAL A 228 -7.43 -12.82 -4.57
C VAL A 228 -8.11 -12.39 -3.28
N LEU A 229 -8.93 -13.28 -2.74
CA LEU A 229 -9.52 -13.21 -1.40
C LEU A 229 -8.72 -14.13 -0.48
N LEU A 230 -8.33 -13.63 0.68
CA LEU A 230 -7.64 -14.35 1.73
C LEU A 230 -8.65 -14.65 2.84
N GLY A 231 -8.96 -15.93 3.04
CA GLY A 231 -10.13 -16.31 3.84
C GLY A 231 -11.39 -15.68 3.27
N ASP A 232 -12.17 -14.98 4.11
CA ASP A 232 -13.41 -14.30 3.70
C ASP A 232 -13.44 -12.79 4.03
N SER A 233 -12.32 -12.20 4.48
CA SER A 233 -12.31 -10.85 5.06
C SER A 233 -11.25 -9.89 4.52
N VAL A 234 -10.25 -10.40 3.79
CA VAL A 234 -9.17 -9.60 3.21
C VAL A 234 -9.05 -9.91 1.73
N ALA A 235 -8.92 -8.90 0.87
CA ALA A 235 -8.64 -9.09 -0.55
C ALA A 235 -7.41 -8.31 -0.98
N LEU A 236 -6.60 -8.91 -1.86
CA LEU A 236 -5.56 -8.22 -2.61
C LEU A 236 -6.11 -7.98 -4.02
N VAL A 237 -6.41 -6.71 -4.33
CA VAL A 237 -7.09 -6.31 -5.56
C VAL A 237 -6.09 -5.67 -6.51
N HIS A 238 -5.91 -6.21 -7.70
CA HIS A 238 -4.96 -5.65 -8.69
C HIS A 238 -5.38 -4.24 -9.12
N THR A 239 -4.57 -3.24 -8.76
CA THR A 239 -4.82 -1.82 -9.04
C THR A 239 -3.61 -1.19 -9.72
N PRO A 240 -3.28 -1.62 -10.95
CA PRO A 240 -2.07 -1.20 -11.66
C PRO A 240 -2.10 0.27 -12.05
N GLY A 241 -0.92 0.83 -12.30
CA GLY A 241 -0.73 2.14 -12.92
C GLY A 241 0.32 3.00 -12.23
N HIS A 242 0.32 3.03 -10.89
CA HIS A 242 1.46 3.60 -10.15
C HIS A 242 2.73 2.79 -10.43
N THR A 243 2.63 1.46 -10.24
CA THR A 243 3.47 0.45 -10.87
C THR A 243 2.59 -0.53 -11.65
N ARG A 244 3.18 -1.33 -12.55
CA ARG A 244 2.44 -2.35 -13.31
C ARG A 244 1.82 -3.43 -12.42
N GLY A 245 2.47 -3.78 -11.31
CA GLY A 245 1.97 -4.80 -10.38
C GLY A 245 1.37 -4.24 -9.08
N ASN A 246 1.08 -2.93 -9.03
CA ASN A 246 0.44 -2.32 -7.87
C ASN A 246 -0.89 -3.02 -7.54
N HIS A 247 -1.14 -3.25 -6.26
CA HIS A 247 -2.41 -3.76 -5.77
C HIS A 247 -2.89 -3.02 -4.53
N SER A 248 -4.19 -3.12 -4.25
CA SER A 248 -4.82 -2.61 -3.04
C SER A 248 -5.03 -3.72 -2.04
N ILE A 249 -4.75 -3.43 -0.77
CA ILE A 249 -5.17 -4.26 0.35
C ILE A 249 -6.56 -3.79 0.79
N VAL A 250 -7.54 -4.68 0.72
CA VAL A 250 -8.93 -4.40 1.12
C VAL A 250 -9.27 -5.24 2.34
N ALA A 251 -9.59 -4.59 3.46
CA ALA A 251 -10.00 -5.27 4.68
C ALA A 251 -11.47 -4.95 5.01
N HIS A 252 -12.27 -5.97 5.29
CA HIS A 252 -13.62 -5.80 5.81
C HIS A 252 -13.56 -5.56 7.33
N THR A 253 -13.84 -4.33 7.74
CA THR A 253 -13.77 -3.86 9.13
C THR A 253 -15.16 -3.45 9.65
N ASP A 254 -15.26 -3.05 10.91
CA ASP A 254 -16.51 -2.47 11.47
C ASP A 254 -16.90 -1.15 10.79
N ASP A 255 -15.95 -0.43 10.19
CA ASP A 255 -16.16 0.79 9.41
C ASP A 255 -16.44 0.49 7.92
N GLY A 256 -16.73 -0.78 7.57
CA GLY A 256 -16.89 -1.25 6.19
C GLY A 256 -15.56 -1.63 5.54
N LEU A 257 -15.49 -1.53 4.20
CA LEU A 257 -14.27 -1.86 3.47
C LEU A 257 -13.25 -0.72 3.61
N LEU A 258 -12.11 -1.02 4.23
CA LEU A 258 -10.97 -0.14 4.30
C LEU A 258 -9.98 -0.55 3.20
N VAL A 259 -9.73 0.36 2.26
CA VAL A 259 -8.87 0.12 1.09
C VAL A 259 -7.55 0.86 1.28
N THR A 260 -6.43 0.18 1.07
CA THR A 260 -5.08 0.73 1.23
C THR A 260 -4.25 0.49 -0.03
N SER A 261 -3.62 1.55 -0.56
CA SER A 261 -2.59 1.50 -1.61
C SER A 261 -1.83 2.84 -1.66
N GLU A 262 -0.76 2.91 -2.47
CA GLU A 262 -0.01 4.13 -2.75
C GLU A 262 -0.38 4.79 -4.10
N ASN A 263 -1.48 4.38 -4.75
CA ASN A 263 -1.92 5.01 -6.01
C ASN A 263 -2.24 6.51 -5.82
N GLY A 264 -2.64 6.92 -4.62
CA GLY A 264 -2.74 8.30 -4.18
C GLY A 264 -2.28 8.43 -2.73
N ILE A 265 -1.62 9.55 -2.41
CA ILE A 265 -0.96 9.73 -1.11
C ILE A 265 -1.85 10.37 -0.02
N SER A 266 -3.12 10.67 -0.29
CA SER A 266 -3.96 11.38 0.68
C SER A 266 -5.45 11.18 0.45
N ALA A 267 -6.29 11.42 1.45
CA ALA A 267 -7.75 11.48 1.26
C ALA A 267 -8.12 12.54 0.18
N ASP A 268 -7.39 13.67 0.16
CA ASP A 268 -7.52 14.70 -0.85
C ASP A 268 -7.25 14.20 -2.28
N SER A 269 -6.37 13.20 -2.45
CA SER A 269 -6.08 12.58 -3.74
C SER A 269 -7.27 11.81 -4.30
N TYR A 270 -8.16 11.29 -3.44
CA TYR A 270 -9.37 10.56 -3.84
C TYR A 270 -10.63 11.44 -3.88
N ALA A 271 -10.59 12.63 -3.27
CA ALA A 271 -11.69 13.60 -3.27
C ALA A 271 -11.18 15.05 -3.46
N PRO A 272 -10.50 15.38 -4.57
CA PRO A 272 -9.84 16.69 -4.72
C PRO A 272 -10.84 17.86 -4.78
N SER A 273 -12.10 17.62 -5.15
CA SER A 273 -13.18 18.60 -5.12
C SER A 273 -13.56 19.06 -3.69
N ARG A 274 -13.24 18.25 -2.67
CA ARG A 274 -13.46 18.56 -1.25
C ARG A 274 -12.22 19.13 -0.56
N SER A 275 -11.08 19.10 -1.24
CA SER A 275 -9.79 19.52 -0.69
C SER A 275 -9.73 21.00 -0.31
N ARG A 276 -9.05 21.28 0.81
CA ARG A 276 -8.56 22.58 1.25
C ARG A 276 -7.08 22.81 0.92
N ILE A 277 -6.38 21.81 0.39
CA ILE A 277 -5.01 21.98 -0.09
C ILE A 277 -5.04 22.97 -1.27
N PRO A 278 -4.18 24.00 -1.28
CA PRO A 278 -4.18 25.00 -2.34
C PRO A 278 -4.12 24.38 -3.74
N GLY A 279 -5.06 24.76 -4.60
CA GLY A 279 -5.13 24.35 -6.00
C GLY A 279 -5.95 23.09 -6.30
N LEU A 280 -6.04 22.11 -5.40
CA LEU A 280 -6.67 20.81 -5.70
C LEU A 280 -8.13 20.93 -6.12
N ARG A 281 -8.92 21.74 -5.40
CA ARG A 281 -10.33 21.97 -5.75
C ARG A 281 -10.50 22.64 -7.12
N ARG A 282 -9.60 23.57 -7.46
CA ARG A 282 -9.57 24.23 -8.77
C ARG A 282 -9.20 23.24 -9.87
N TYR A 283 -8.17 22.42 -9.63
CA TYR A 283 -7.74 21.35 -10.54
C TYR A 283 -8.88 20.37 -10.84
N ALA A 284 -9.57 19.88 -9.81
CA ALA A 284 -10.70 18.97 -9.95
C ALA A 284 -11.82 19.58 -10.81
N ARG A 285 -12.17 20.84 -10.57
CA ARG A 285 -13.21 21.55 -11.33
C ARG A 285 -12.81 21.80 -12.79
N GLU A 286 -11.59 22.27 -13.04
CA GLU A 286 -11.15 22.66 -14.39
C GLU A 286 -10.87 21.48 -15.32
N ARG A 287 -10.49 20.33 -14.76
CA ARG A 287 -10.16 19.12 -15.53
C ARG A 287 -11.21 18.03 -15.42
N GLU A 288 -12.29 18.28 -14.67
CA GLU A 288 -13.27 17.26 -14.27
C GLU A 288 -12.59 16.02 -13.65
N ALA A 289 -11.46 16.24 -12.97
CA ALA A 289 -10.63 15.18 -12.44
C ALA A 289 -11.22 14.65 -11.13
N GLU A 290 -11.47 13.35 -11.08
CA GLU A 290 -11.99 12.68 -9.88
C GLU A 290 -10.91 12.35 -8.86
N VAL A 291 -9.65 12.28 -9.29
CA VAL A 291 -8.51 11.87 -8.46
C VAL A 291 -7.23 12.66 -8.82
N VAL A 292 -6.26 12.68 -7.90
CA VAL A 292 -4.90 13.22 -8.09
C VAL A 292 -3.91 12.09 -7.90
N LEU A 293 -3.21 11.73 -8.98
CA LEU A 293 -2.33 10.56 -9.05
C LEU A 293 -1.02 10.76 -8.26
N ASN A 294 -0.51 9.69 -7.67
CA ASN A 294 0.86 9.59 -7.20
C ASN A 294 1.85 9.33 -8.37
N GLY A 295 2.78 10.25 -8.62
CA GLY A 295 3.46 10.36 -9.91
C GLY A 295 4.99 10.26 -9.92
N ASN A 296 5.62 9.50 -9.04
CA ASN A 296 7.09 9.38 -9.05
C ASN A 296 7.67 8.56 -10.22
N THR A 297 6.98 7.54 -10.70
CA THR A 297 7.39 6.69 -11.85
C THR A 297 6.47 6.84 -13.06
N LEU A 298 5.17 7.07 -12.84
CA LEU A 298 4.13 7.25 -13.87
C LEU A 298 4.09 6.11 -14.92
N GLU A 299 4.16 4.86 -14.48
CA GLU A 299 4.22 3.70 -15.39
C GLU A 299 2.96 3.54 -16.26
N GLY A 300 1.79 3.93 -15.75
CA GLY A 300 0.54 3.94 -16.49
C GLY A 300 -0.49 4.89 -15.92
N SER A 301 -0.39 6.20 -16.22
CA SER A 301 -1.26 7.22 -15.59
C SER A 301 -2.77 7.00 -15.82
N THR A 302 -3.17 6.48 -16.99
CA THR A 302 -4.59 6.19 -17.25
C THR A 302 -5.05 4.95 -16.49
N GLU A 303 -4.20 3.93 -16.38
CA GLU A 303 -4.49 2.75 -15.55
C GLU A 303 -4.59 3.11 -14.08
N GLN A 304 -3.71 4.00 -13.61
CA GLN A 304 -3.70 4.51 -12.26
C GLN A 304 -4.99 5.29 -11.95
N TYR A 305 -5.45 6.13 -12.89
CA TYR A 305 -6.74 6.82 -12.74
C TYR A 305 -7.89 5.82 -12.57
N LEU A 306 -7.95 4.79 -13.42
CA LEU A 306 -8.98 3.75 -13.33
C LEU A 306 -8.86 2.96 -12.01
N SER A 307 -7.65 2.68 -11.56
CA SER A 307 -7.35 2.03 -10.28
C SER A 307 -7.82 2.85 -9.08
N MET A 308 -7.57 4.16 -9.06
CA MET A 308 -8.05 5.02 -7.99
C MET A 308 -9.58 5.18 -8.00
N VAL A 309 -10.21 5.13 -9.17
CA VAL A 309 -11.67 5.04 -9.25
C VAL A 309 -12.16 3.70 -8.72
N LEU A 310 -11.53 2.58 -9.07
CA LEU A 310 -11.85 1.27 -8.51
C LEU A 310 -11.75 1.27 -6.97
N GLU A 311 -10.64 1.78 -6.43
CA GLU A 311 -10.37 1.87 -4.99
C GLU A 311 -11.43 2.66 -4.24
N LYS A 312 -11.81 3.85 -4.72
CA LYS A 312 -12.81 4.69 -4.04
C LYS A 312 -14.21 4.09 -4.11
N GLU A 313 -14.58 3.45 -5.22
CA GLU A 313 -15.88 2.80 -5.40
C GLU A 313 -15.97 1.53 -4.55
N LEU A 314 -14.85 0.79 -4.43
CA LEU A 314 -14.73 -0.34 -3.52
C LEU A 314 -14.81 0.09 -2.06
N ALA A 315 -14.13 1.16 -1.66
CA ALA A 315 -14.12 1.67 -0.29
C ALA A 315 -15.48 2.24 0.13
N GLY A 316 -16.15 2.96 -0.77
CA GLY A 316 -17.30 3.79 -0.46
C GLY A 316 -16.94 5.00 0.42
N PRO A 317 -17.95 5.79 0.85
CA PRO A 317 -17.74 6.93 1.74
C PRO A 317 -17.09 6.53 3.06
N CYS A 318 -16.18 7.35 3.57
CA CYS A 318 -15.56 7.15 4.88
C CYS A 318 -16.59 7.43 5.99
N PRO A 319 -16.82 6.50 6.93
CA PRO A 319 -17.68 6.76 8.09
C PRO A 319 -17.18 7.94 8.94
N GLN A 320 -15.85 8.12 8.98
CA GLN A 320 -15.11 9.20 9.61
C GLN A 320 -15.55 10.61 9.17
N ASN A 321 -15.71 10.72 7.85
CA ASN A 321 -15.96 11.97 7.15
C ASN A 321 -16.53 11.64 5.76
N PRO A 322 -17.86 11.71 5.58
CA PRO A 322 -18.52 11.32 4.33
C PRO A 322 -18.18 12.18 3.10
N ASP A 323 -17.47 13.31 3.26
CA ASP A 323 -16.90 14.06 2.12
C ASP A 323 -15.74 13.30 1.45
N PHE A 324 -15.15 12.31 2.11
CA PHE A 324 -14.02 11.51 1.63
C PHE A 324 -14.39 10.03 1.54
N TYR A 325 -13.54 9.24 0.90
CA TYR A 325 -13.71 7.79 0.74
C TYR A 325 -12.90 7.03 1.78
N ASN A 326 -13.30 5.79 2.10
CA ASN A 326 -12.59 4.94 3.08
C ASN A 326 -11.29 4.32 2.50
N VAL A 327 -10.50 5.14 1.81
CA VAL A 327 -9.24 4.75 1.18
C VAL A 327 -8.09 5.36 1.97
N SER A 328 -7.42 4.55 2.80
CA SER A 328 -6.29 4.97 3.64
C SER A 328 -4.98 4.70 2.92
N PRO A 329 -4.23 5.72 2.48
CA PRO A 329 -2.94 5.50 1.82
C PRO A 329 -1.96 4.73 2.71
N SER A 330 -1.15 3.86 2.10
CA SER A 330 -0.01 3.18 2.76
C SER A 330 1.06 4.18 3.21
N SER A 331 1.31 5.18 2.36
CA SER A 331 2.09 6.39 2.63
C SER A 331 1.19 7.64 2.65
N GLU A 332 0.74 8.03 3.83
CA GLU A 332 -0.26 9.09 4.00
C GLU A 332 0.38 10.48 4.10
N LEU A 333 -0.09 11.44 3.31
CA LEU A 333 0.29 12.84 3.39
C LEU A 333 0.06 13.35 4.82
N ALA A 334 1.14 13.82 5.45
CA ALA A 334 1.14 14.34 6.80
C ALA A 334 1.38 15.85 6.80
N GLY A 335 0.68 16.56 7.69
CA GLY A 335 1.01 17.95 7.97
C GLY A 335 2.38 18.04 8.63
N HIS A 336 3.24 18.94 8.14
CA HIS A 336 4.60 19.07 8.66
C HIS A 336 5.08 20.52 8.66
N LEU A 337 5.93 20.88 9.63
CA LEU A 337 6.44 22.24 9.81
C LEU A 337 7.25 22.75 8.59
N LEU A 338 7.92 21.84 7.88
CA LEU A 338 8.72 22.16 6.69
C LEU A 338 7.90 22.28 5.40
N SER A 339 6.61 21.95 5.44
CA SER A 339 5.69 22.09 4.30
C SER A 339 4.40 22.81 4.75
N PRO A 340 4.51 24.08 5.19
CA PRO A 340 3.34 24.83 5.65
C PRO A 340 2.33 25.03 4.52
N GLY A 341 1.04 24.94 4.85
CA GLY A 341 -0.06 25.08 3.88
C GLY A 341 -0.35 23.81 3.06
N LEU A 342 0.43 22.74 3.22
CA LEU A 342 0.24 21.44 2.55
C LEU A 342 -0.30 20.37 3.50
N ARG A 343 -0.98 20.79 4.58
CA ARG A 343 -1.64 19.87 5.50
C ARG A 343 -2.84 19.21 4.79
N PRO A 344 -3.03 17.89 4.91
CA PRO A 344 -4.20 17.22 4.37
C PRO A 344 -5.51 17.80 4.94
N THR A 345 -6.57 17.75 4.15
CA THR A 345 -7.91 18.18 4.59
C THR A 345 -8.50 17.20 5.59
N PHE A 346 -8.22 15.93 5.38
CA PHE A 346 -8.62 14.81 6.21
C PHE A 346 -7.47 13.80 6.28
N SER A 347 -7.21 13.28 7.47
CA SER A 347 -6.23 12.22 7.72
C SER A 347 -6.92 11.07 8.44
N PHE A 348 -6.59 9.85 8.06
CA PHE A 348 -7.16 8.63 8.62
C PHE A 348 -6.61 8.33 10.02
N GLY A 349 -5.33 8.64 10.26
CA GLY A 349 -4.66 8.32 11.51
C GLY A 349 -4.49 6.81 11.74
N GLN A 350 -4.06 6.42 12.94
CA GLN A 350 -4.00 5.01 13.31
C GLN A 350 -5.42 4.44 13.50
N ARG A 351 -5.61 3.18 13.09
CA ARG A 351 -6.88 2.46 13.18
C ARG A 351 -6.70 1.16 13.92
N ARG A 352 -7.73 0.74 14.64
CA ARG A 352 -7.77 -0.53 15.35
C ARG A 352 -9.17 -1.12 15.30
N TYR A 353 -9.26 -2.38 14.92
CA TYR A 353 -10.48 -3.20 14.96
C TYR A 353 -10.15 -4.57 15.54
N GLY A 354 -11.06 -5.12 16.33
CA GLY A 354 -10.86 -6.42 17.00
C GLY A 354 -9.72 -6.42 18.02
N ALA A 355 -9.23 -7.63 18.32
CA ALA A 355 -8.12 -7.85 19.25
C ALA A 355 -7.18 -8.94 18.70
N PRO A 356 -5.85 -8.76 18.85
CA PRO A 356 -4.90 -9.73 18.35
C PRO A 356 -5.06 -11.06 19.08
N ARG A 357 -4.93 -12.17 18.35
CA ARG A 357 -4.93 -13.53 18.88
C ARG A 357 -3.61 -14.21 18.56
N THR A 358 -3.14 -15.06 19.45
CA THR A 358 -2.01 -15.96 19.19
C THR A 358 -2.54 -17.37 18.95
N ARG A 359 -1.88 -18.15 18.10
CA ARG A 359 -2.34 -19.53 17.82
C ARG A 359 -2.23 -20.42 19.04
N SER A 360 -1.25 -20.16 19.89
CA SER A 360 -1.05 -20.84 21.18
C SER A 360 -2.14 -20.54 22.23
N ALA A 361 -3.06 -19.60 21.97
CA ALA A 361 -4.22 -19.32 22.81
C ALA A 361 -5.55 -19.86 22.23
N VAL A 362 -5.51 -20.58 21.10
CA VAL A 362 -6.67 -21.17 20.41
C VAL A 362 -6.80 -22.69 20.66
N GLU A 363 -5.83 -23.29 21.35
CA GLU A 363 -5.94 -24.60 22.03
C GLU A 363 -6.51 -24.44 23.44
#